data_AF-A0A7S3SH70-F1
#
_entry.id   AF-A0A7S3SH70-F1
#
_cell.length_a   1.000
_cell.length_b   1.000
_cell.length_c   1.000
_cell.angle_alpha   90.00
_cell.angle_beta   90.00
_cell.angle_gamma   90.00
#
_symmetry.space_group_name_H-M   'P 1'
#
loop_
_entity.id
_entity.type
_entity.pdbx_description
1 polymer ?
#
loop_
_entity_poly.entity_id
_entity_poly.type
_entity_poly.pdbx_seq_one_letter_code
_entity_poly.pdbx_strand_id
1 'polypeptide(L)'
;RLSTCSAQSWHPRVIRAGNAKLMRGDLVPASRLPSTTVVELVQHRCEARASRNYAAADALKERLEAGGVKLQDCLGGGTTWEYSVSRRDGGGASPMTALARSALESHTDRAAVSRLSDEALALCAAGEPLLGRVAADAAFDFALAGCESAPLLESLAAAQAAEFERWRRPQPLVSLQVCERLAAAGLGGAAFARAAAALERGGAAHAAAAASLRGLSFGSPRPLRWLWRRAAALPKEAPPRDADADAALALALGGFDDPRLPLVLDLGCGFGTSLLSLSRPAGPVGAGLVPPRCNLLGCDSSALKTAFATGTASRWGTAATARFASASAERCLAAAASSSTPRLAGVLVQFPTPYRAPGGGNAQLPTREEGYMLWRVETAPAIHSTSPRGGSSMRSEKHPF
;
A
#
# COMPACT_ATOMS: atom_id res chain seq x y z
N ARG A 1 -78.79 23.07 36.75
CA ARG A 1 -79.09 22.03 37.77
C ARG A 1 -77.79 21.27 38.00
N LEU A 2 -77.26 21.22 39.24
CA LEU A 2 -76.36 20.23 39.90
C LEU A 2 -75.38 19.38 39.00
N SER A 3 -74.13 19.04 39.30
CA SER A 3 -73.18 19.18 40.45
C SER A 3 -71.86 18.44 40.07
N THR A 4 -70.66 18.52 40.66
CA THR A 4 -69.97 19.44 41.61
C THR A 4 -68.46 19.11 41.61
N CYS A 5 -67.57 20.09 41.89
CA CYS A 5 -66.23 19.93 42.51
C CYS A 5 -65.08 19.23 41.71
N SER A 6 -63.79 19.54 41.93
CA SER A 6 -63.12 20.61 42.72
C SER A 6 -61.71 20.91 42.16
N ALA A 7 -61.11 22.04 42.57
CA ALA A 7 -59.82 22.54 42.10
C ALA A 7 -58.67 22.39 43.12
N GLN A 8 -57.54 23.06 42.83
CA GLN A 8 -56.31 23.30 43.63
C GLN A 8 -55.18 22.26 43.51
N SER A 9 -53.88 22.56 43.67
CA SER A 9 -52.98 23.64 43.19
C SER A 9 -51.75 23.77 44.13
N TRP A 10 -50.53 23.65 43.57
CA TRP A 10 -49.26 24.28 44.02
C TRP A 10 -48.53 23.84 45.33
N HIS A 11 -47.38 23.14 45.15
CA HIS A 11 -45.99 23.47 45.61
C HIS A 11 -45.62 23.76 47.12
N PRO A 12 -44.32 23.75 47.55
CA PRO A 12 -43.12 22.95 47.18
C PRO A 12 -42.14 22.56 48.37
N ARG A 13 -40.97 21.95 48.04
CA ARG A 13 -39.60 22.12 48.65
C ARG A 13 -39.03 21.28 49.85
N VAL A 14 -38.14 20.31 49.48
CA VAL A 14 -36.73 19.96 49.94
C VAL A 14 -36.38 19.32 51.33
N ILE A 15 -35.28 18.51 51.32
CA ILE A 15 -34.32 18.10 52.42
C ILE A 15 -34.68 16.77 53.17
N ARG A 16 -33.83 15.74 53.43
CA ARG A 16 -32.34 15.52 53.37
C ARG A 16 -31.91 14.03 53.14
N ALA A 17 -30.72 13.86 52.53
CA ALA A 17 -29.63 12.87 52.73
C ALA A 17 -29.83 11.40 53.20
N GLY A 18 -29.04 10.48 52.62
CA GLY A 18 -28.69 9.17 53.21
C GLY A 18 -27.99 8.18 52.26
N ASN A 19 -26.69 7.92 52.46
CA ASN A 19 -25.90 6.96 51.64
C ASN A 19 -26.29 5.49 51.89
N ALA A 20 -26.32 4.67 50.83
CA ALA A 20 -25.95 3.24 50.93
C ALA A 20 -25.37 2.71 49.60
N LYS A 21 -24.08 2.37 49.64
CA LYS A 21 -23.27 1.85 48.53
C LYS A 21 -23.44 0.33 48.43
N LEU A 22 -24.16 -0.18 47.42
CA LEU A 22 -24.12 -1.61 47.08
C LEU A 22 -23.18 -1.85 45.89
N MET A 23 -21.93 -2.20 46.21
CA MET A 23 -20.99 -2.82 45.29
C MET A 23 -21.25 -4.33 45.27
N ARG A 24 -21.71 -4.87 44.14
CA ARG A 24 -21.13 -6.06 43.47
C ARG A 24 -21.95 -6.47 42.26
N GLY A 25 -21.26 -6.57 41.14
CA GLY A 25 -21.78 -6.92 39.83
C GLY A 25 -20.61 -6.82 38.87
N ASP A 26 -19.59 -7.66 39.09
CA ASP A 26 -18.34 -7.67 38.34
C ASP A 26 -18.63 -8.09 36.89
N LEU A 27 -19.03 -7.12 36.06
CA LEU A 27 -19.07 -7.28 34.61
C LEU A 27 -17.63 -7.34 34.11
N VAL A 28 -17.09 -8.55 34.13
CA VAL A 28 -15.81 -8.92 33.54
C VAL A 28 -15.73 -8.31 32.13
N PRO A 29 -14.70 -7.51 31.81
CA PRO A 29 -14.59 -6.90 30.49
C PRO A 29 -14.51 -8.01 29.43
N ALA A 30 -15.24 -7.83 28.32
CA ALA A 30 -15.28 -8.80 27.23
C ALA A 30 -13.85 -9.09 26.74
N SER A 31 -13.37 -10.31 27.00
CA SER A 31 -12.00 -10.68 26.69
C SER A 31 -11.78 -10.65 25.18
N ARG A 32 -10.83 -9.82 24.74
CA ARG A 32 -10.38 -9.77 23.35
C ARG A 32 -10.08 -11.19 22.88
N LEU A 33 -10.75 -11.66 21.83
CA LEU A 33 -10.59 -13.03 21.38
C LEU A 33 -9.13 -13.30 21.00
N PRO A 34 -8.50 -14.37 21.54
CA PRO A 34 -7.18 -14.80 21.10
C PRO A 34 -7.15 -14.99 19.58
N SER A 35 -6.07 -14.59 18.92
CA SER A 35 -5.97 -14.65 17.45
C SER A 35 -6.15 -16.07 16.90
N THR A 36 -5.77 -17.09 17.67
CA THR A 36 -6.06 -18.50 17.39
C THR A 36 -7.57 -18.77 17.32
N THR A 37 -8.32 -18.33 18.34
CA THR A 37 -9.79 -18.41 18.38
C THR A 37 -10.44 -17.59 17.28
N VAL A 38 -9.88 -16.44 16.90
CA VAL A 38 -10.37 -15.64 15.76
C VAL A 38 -10.21 -16.42 14.45
N VAL A 39 -9.06 -17.03 14.21
CA VAL A 39 -8.81 -17.86 13.00
C VAL A 39 -9.75 -19.08 12.96
N GLU A 40 -9.94 -19.77 14.09
CA GLU A 40 -10.87 -20.91 14.22
C GLU A 40 -12.32 -20.50 13.93
N LEU A 41 -12.80 -19.39 14.50
CA LEU A 41 -14.16 -18.90 14.26
C LEU A 41 -14.37 -18.42 12.82
N VAL A 42 -13.38 -17.77 12.21
CA VAL A 42 -13.44 -17.37 10.79
C VAL A 42 -13.46 -18.62 9.89
N GLN A 43 -12.69 -19.65 10.22
CA GLN A 43 -12.71 -20.92 9.50
C GLN A 43 -14.08 -21.61 9.61
N HIS A 44 -14.62 -21.79 10.82
CA HIS A 44 -15.95 -22.37 11.01
C HIS A 44 -17.05 -21.56 10.30
N ARG A 45 -16.93 -20.23 10.22
CA ARG A 45 -17.85 -19.38 9.45
C ARG A 45 -17.77 -19.68 7.95
N CYS A 46 -16.57 -19.85 7.40
CA CYS A 46 -16.40 -20.23 6.00
C CYS A 46 -17.00 -21.61 5.70
N GLU A 47 -16.82 -22.58 6.59
CA GLU A 47 -17.39 -23.94 6.48
C GLU A 47 -18.92 -23.93 6.58
N ALA A 48 -19.50 -23.15 7.49
CA ALA A 48 -20.94 -22.95 7.62
C ALA A 48 -21.54 -22.30 6.35
N ARG A 49 -20.85 -21.36 5.72
CA ARG A 49 -21.29 -20.77 4.43
C ARG A 49 -21.20 -21.77 3.28
N ALA A 50 -20.14 -22.58 3.21
CA ALA A 50 -19.98 -23.60 2.19
C ALA A 50 -21.09 -24.66 2.27
N SER A 51 -21.52 -25.03 3.48
CA SER A 51 -22.66 -25.92 3.73
C SER A 51 -24.04 -25.23 3.66
N ARG A 52 -24.12 -23.96 3.24
CA ARG A 52 -25.33 -23.11 3.19
C ARG A 52 -26.05 -22.94 4.53
N ASN A 53 -25.38 -23.22 5.65
CA ASN A 53 -25.86 -22.96 7.00
C ASN A 53 -25.58 -21.50 7.40
N TYR A 54 -26.36 -20.58 6.82
CA TYR A 54 -26.18 -19.14 7.04
C TYR A 54 -26.42 -18.73 8.49
N ALA A 55 -27.37 -19.35 9.20
CA ALA A 55 -27.63 -19.08 10.61
C ALA A 55 -26.40 -19.34 11.50
N ALA A 56 -25.68 -20.45 11.28
CA ALA A 56 -24.42 -20.71 11.98
C ALA A 56 -23.30 -19.74 11.55
N ALA A 57 -23.25 -19.36 10.27
CA ALA A 57 -22.27 -18.39 9.77
C ALA A 57 -22.46 -16.98 10.36
N ASP A 58 -23.70 -16.56 10.57
CA ASP A 58 -24.04 -15.27 11.16
C ASP A 58 -23.81 -15.26 12.67
N ALA A 59 -24.19 -16.32 13.41
CA ALA A 59 -23.85 -16.45 14.83
C ALA A 59 -22.32 -16.44 15.09
N LEU A 60 -21.52 -17.01 14.18
CA LEU A 60 -20.07 -16.95 14.24
C LEU A 60 -19.53 -15.56 13.89
N LYS A 61 -20.16 -14.84 12.95
CA LYS A 61 -19.86 -13.43 12.65
C LYS A 61 -20.15 -12.54 13.86
N GLU A 62 -21.31 -12.66 14.49
CA GLU A 62 -21.69 -11.90 15.69
C GLU A 62 -20.70 -12.16 16.84
N ARG A 63 -20.30 -13.41 17.05
CA ARG A 63 -19.27 -13.77 18.05
C ARG A 63 -17.91 -13.16 17.74
N LEU A 64 -17.53 -13.06 16.48
CA LEU A 64 -16.30 -12.39 16.03
C LEU A 64 -16.39 -10.87 16.24
N GLU A 65 -17.50 -10.25 15.86
CA GLU A 65 -17.75 -8.81 16.00
C GLU A 65 -17.81 -8.39 17.49
N ALA A 66 -18.47 -9.18 18.34
CA ALA A 66 -18.47 -9.03 19.79
C ALA A 66 -17.09 -9.22 20.42
N GLY A 67 -16.23 -10.05 19.80
CA GLY A 67 -14.83 -10.24 20.17
C GLY A 67 -13.88 -9.17 19.66
N GLY A 68 -14.40 -8.10 19.05
CA GLY A 68 -13.60 -7.01 18.48
C GLY A 68 -12.97 -7.36 17.12
N VAL A 69 -13.62 -8.17 16.27
CA VAL A 69 -13.13 -8.53 14.93
C VAL A 69 -14.11 -8.12 13.85
N LYS A 70 -13.66 -7.32 12.88
CA LYS A 70 -14.39 -6.97 11.67
C LYS A 70 -14.04 -7.92 10.55
N LEU A 71 -15.07 -8.45 9.88
CA LEU A 71 -14.92 -9.34 8.73
C LEU A 71 -15.11 -8.57 7.41
N GLN A 72 -14.27 -8.87 6.43
CA GLN A 72 -14.38 -8.41 5.06
C GLN A 72 -14.37 -9.61 4.13
N ASP A 73 -15.53 -9.90 3.54
CA ASP A 73 -15.70 -10.99 2.58
C ASP A 73 -15.11 -10.62 1.22
N CYS A 74 -14.46 -11.60 0.58
CA CYS A 74 -13.80 -11.42 -0.71
C CYS A 74 -14.70 -11.91 -1.87
N LEU A 75 -14.75 -11.13 -2.95
CA LEU A 75 -15.28 -11.59 -4.24
C LEU A 75 -14.46 -12.81 -4.72
N GLY A 76 -15.14 -13.92 -5.03
CA GLY A 76 -14.52 -15.20 -5.38
C GLY A 76 -14.45 -16.22 -4.24
N GLY A 77 -14.92 -15.88 -3.03
CA GLY A 77 -14.96 -16.79 -1.88
C GLY A 77 -13.77 -16.62 -0.94
N GLY A 78 -14.07 -16.59 0.36
CA GLY A 78 -13.10 -16.35 1.43
C GLY A 78 -13.43 -15.11 2.26
N THR A 79 -12.88 -15.06 3.47
CA THR A 79 -13.07 -13.97 4.43
C THR A 79 -11.71 -13.50 4.93
N THR A 80 -11.42 -12.22 4.74
CA THR A 80 -10.35 -11.53 5.44
C THR A 80 -10.90 -10.89 6.72
N TRP A 81 -10.04 -10.65 7.70
CA TRP A 81 -10.43 -10.04 8.97
C TRP A 81 -9.38 -9.04 9.45
N GLU A 82 -9.85 -8.08 10.24
CA GLU A 82 -9.07 -7.10 11.02
C GLU A 82 -9.71 -6.98 12.41
N TYR A 83 -8.98 -6.55 13.45
CA TYR A 83 -9.64 -6.22 14.71
C TYR A 83 -10.47 -4.92 14.53
N SER A 84 -11.76 -4.94 14.89
CA SER A 84 -12.61 -3.75 14.87
C SER A 84 -12.15 -2.76 15.95
N VAL A 85 -11.78 -1.56 15.52
CA VAL A 85 -11.38 -0.49 16.44
C VAL A 85 -12.63 0.21 16.97
N SER A 86 -13.19 -0.28 18.08
CA SER A 86 -14.18 0.47 18.85
C SER A 86 -13.52 1.70 19.46
N ARG A 87 -13.96 2.90 19.06
CA ARG A 87 -13.28 4.18 19.34
C ARG A 87 -13.48 4.72 20.78
N ARG A 88 -13.72 3.84 21.75
CA ARG A 88 -13.81 4.15 23.19
C ARG A 88 -13.12 3.02 23.95
N ASP A 89 -12.35 3.40 24.98
CA ASP A 89 -11.58 2.54 25.88
C ASP A 89 -10.33 1.87 25.29
N GLY A 90 -9.30 2.69 25.01
CA GLY A 90 -7.88 2.31 25.15
C GLY A 90 -7.25 1.27 24.20
N GLY A 91 -8.05 0.58 23.37
CA GLY A 91 -7.58 -0.46 22.45
C GLY A 91 -6.84 0.08 21.23
N GLY A 92 -5.56 0.45 21.39
CA GLY A 92 -4.71 0.90 20.29
C GLY A 92 -4.53 -0.15 19.17
N ALA A 93 -4.23 0.34 17.97
CA ALA A 93 -3.56 -0.50 16.96
C ALA A 93 -2.26 -1.06 17.57
N SER A 94 -1.73 -2.19 17.07
CA SER A 94 -0.41 -2.64 17.53
C SER A 94 0.61 -1.50 17.33
N PRO A 95 1.61 -1.33 18.20
CA PRO A 95 2.59 -0.24 18.06
C PRO A 95 3.19 -0.19 16.66
N MET A 96 3.51 -1.36 16.10
CA MET A 96 3.95 -1.53 14.71
C MET A 96 2.94 -0.99 13.66
N THR A 97 1.65 -1.31 13.79
CA THR A 97 0.60 -0.79 12.90
C THR A 97 0.36 0.72 13.08
N ALA A 98 0.58 1.26 14.28
CA ALA A 98 0.51 2.70 14.52
C ALA A 98 1.66 3.42 13.81
N LEU A 99 2.90 2.97 13.99
CA LEU A 99 4.09 3.54 13.34
C LEU A 99 4.02 3.45 11.82
N ALA A 100 3.63 2.30 11.26
CA ALA A 100 3.48 2.14 9.81
C ALA A 100 2.43 3.10 9.22
N ARG A 101 1.32 3.33 9.93
CA ARG A 101 0.31 4.33 9.53
C ARG A 101 0.86 5.75 9.61
N SER A 102 1.51 6.11 10.71
CA SER A 102 2.11 7.44 10.87
C SER A 102 3.21 7.72 9.84
N ALA A 103 3.97 6.70 9.43
CA ALA A 103 4.93 6.82 8.34
C ALA A 103 4.23 7.10 7.00
N LEU A 104 3.13 6.39 6.72
CA LEU A 104 2.31 6.59 5.51
C LEU A 104 1.64 7.97 5.47
N GLU A 105 1.23 8.49 6.62
CA GLU A 105 0.74 9.87 6.79
C GLU A 105 1.86 10.89 6.63
N SER A 106 3.11 10.53 6.97
CA SER A 106 4.30 11.38 6.89
C SER A 106 5.14 11.20 5.62
N HIS A 107 4.62 10.56 4.57
CA HIS A 107 5.40 10.15 3.38
C HIS A 107 6.08 11.30 2.61
N THR A 108 5.72 12.56 2.87
CA THR A 108 6.37 13.76 2.33
C THR A 108 7.58 14.24 3.16
N ASP A 109 7.68 13.84 4.43
CA ASP A 109 8.85 14.08 5.30
C ASP A 109 9.68 12.78 5.43
N ARG A 110 10.67 12.64 4.55
CA ARG A 110 11.64 11.54 4.55
C ARG A 110 12.36 11.38 5.90
N ALA A 111 12.58 12.45 6.65
CA ALA A 111 13.22 12.38 7.95
C ALA A 111 12.26 11.85 9.03
N ALA A 112 10.97 12.20 8.98
CA ALA A 112 9.95 11.56 9.83
C ALA A 112 9.79 10.07 9.51
N VAL A 113 9.71 9.70 8.22
CA VAL A 113 9.66 8.29 7.81
C VAL A 113 10.90 7.52 8.31
N SER A 114 12.10 8.11 8.25
CA SER A 114 13.31 7.50 8.82
C SER A 114 13.16 7.25 10.33
N ARG A 115 12.82 8.28 11.13
CA ARG A 115 12.67 8.15 12.60
C ARG A 115 11.64 7.08 12.98
N LEU A 116 10.50 7.05 12.30
CA LEU A 116 9.44 6.04 12.51
C LEU A 116 9.89 4.63 12.09
N SER A 117 10.77 4.53 11.09
CA SER A 117 11.38 3.27 10.68
C SER A 117 12.39 2.75 11.70
N ASP A 118 13.18 3.65 12.29
CA ASP A 118 14.14 3.31 13.35
C ASP A 118 13.43 2.86 14.64
N GLU A 119 12.33 3.53 15.01
CA GLU A 119 11.47 3.13 16.13
C GLU A 119 10.82 1.75 15.88
N ALA A 120 10.30 1.51 14.68
CA ALA A 120 9.74 0.21 14.31
C ALA A 120 10.80 -0.91 14.29
N LEU A 121 12.04 -0.60 13.89
CA LEU A 121 13.15 -1.55 13.93
C LEU A 121 13.53 -1.88 15.38
N ALA A 122 13.51 -0.90 16.28
CA ALA A 122 13.72 -1.11 17.71
C ALA A 122 12.63 -2.02 18.32
N LEU A 123 11.36 -1.87 17.93
CA LEU A 123 10.29 -2.79 18.35
C LEU A 123 10.50 -4.22 17.84
N CYS A 124 10.98 -4.39 16.60
CA CYS A 124 11.34 -5.72 16.08
C CYS A 124 12.49 -6.33 16.89
N ALA A 125 13.52 -5.54 17.22
CA ALA A 125 14.66 -5.98 18.03
C ALA A 125 14.28 -6.32 19.48
N ALA A 126 13.27 -5.64 20.04
CA ALA A 126 12.71 -5.95 21.36
C ALA A 126 11.92 -7.27 21.42
N GLY A 127 11.64 -7.90 20.27
CA GLY A 127 10.92 -9.19 20.20
C GLY A 127 9.41 -9.07 20.33
N GLU A 128 8.84 -7.88 20.07
CA GLU A 128 7.38 -7.66 20.10
C GLU A 128 6.63 -8.63 19.15
N PRO A 129 5.63 -9.40 19.63
CA PRO A 129 5.00 -10.45 18.84
C PRO A 129 4.08 -9.91 17.73
N LEU A 130 4.58 -9.86 16.51
CA LEU A 130 3.82 -9.46 15.31
C LEU A 130 2.96 -10.63 14.77
N LEU A 131 1.78 -10.81 15.34
CA LEU A 131 0.88 -11.94 15.02
C LEU A 131 0.11 -11.77 13.69
N GLY A 132 -0.29 -12.90 13.09
CA GLY A 132 -1.14 -12.95 11.90
C GLY A 132 -0.49 -12.36 10.65
N ARG A 133 -0.99 -11.19 10.23
CA ARG A 133 -0.53 -10.45 9.02
C ARG A 133 0.06 -9.07 9.32
N VAL A 134 0.20 -8.73 10.61
CA VAL A 134 0.65 -7.39 11.06
C VAL A 134 2.00 -7.02 10.44
N ALA A 135 2.95 -7.96 10.40
CA ALA A 135 4.28 -7.71 9.86
C ALA A 135 4.27 -7.45 8.34
N ALA A 136 3.52 -8.22 7.56
CA ALA A 136 3.39 -8.00 6.11
C ALA A 136 2.60 -6.74 5.74
N ASP A 137 1.58 -6.39 6.53
CA ASP A 137 0.84 -5.13 6.34
C ASP A 137 1.74 -3.93 6.65
N ALA A 138 2.44 -3.96 7.79
CA ALA A 138 3.39 -2.90 8.17
C ALA A 138 4.52 -2.75 7.15
N ALA A 139 5.08 -3.86 6.65
CA ALA A 139 6.12 -3.83 5.62
C ALA A 139 5.64 -3.17 4.32
N PHE A 140 4.37 -3.39 3.94
CA PHE A 140 3.78 -2.76 2.76
C PHE A 140 3.49 -1.27 3.00
N ASP A 141 2.95 -0.89 4.16
CA ASP A 141 2.68 0.52 4.49
C ASP A 141 3.97 1.34 4.66
N PHE A 142 5.02 0.79 5.28
CA PHE A 142 6.35 1.42 5.33
C PHE A 142 6.98 1.53 3.94
N ALA A 143 6.86 0.51 3.08
CA ALA A 143 7.33 0.62 1.71
C ALA A 143 6.57 1.71 0.94
N LEU A 144 5.24 1.79 1.08
CA LEU A 144 4.41 2.86 0.51
C LEU A 144 4.84 4.25 1.00
N ALA A 145 5.19 4.39 2.29
CA ALA A 145 5.73 5.62 2.86
C ALA A 145 7.11 6.02 2.32
N GLY A 146 7.77 5.18 1.52
CA GLY A 146 9.12 5.43 1.02
C GLY A 146 10.23 5.04 1.98
N CYS A 147 9.99 4.14 2.95
CA CYS A 147 11.01 3.65 3.88
C CYS A 147 12.26 3.11 3.16
N GLU A 148 13.43 3.57 3.56
CA GLU A 148 14.73 3.14 3.01
C GLU A 148 15.46 2.11 3.88
N SER A 149 14.95 1.84 5.08
CA SER A 149 15.53 0.85 6.00
C SER A 149 15.25 -0.57 5.50
N ALA A 150 16.18 -1.12 4.72
CA ALA A 150 16.20 -2.55 4.42
C ALA A 150 16.19 -3.41 5.70
N PRO A 151 16.96 -3.10 6.77
CA PRO A 151 16.92 -3.86 8.03
C PRO A 151 15.52 -3.93 8.67
N LEU A 152 14.73 -2.85 8.62
CA LEU A 152 13.34 -2.89 9.10
C LEU A 152 12.50 -3.86 8.28
N LEU A 153 12.49 -3.71 6.95
CA LEU A 153 11.63 -4.52 6.09
C LEU A 153 12.04 -6.00 6.09
N GLU A 154 13.33 -6.30 6.21
CA GLU A 154 13.85 -7.66 6.42
C GLU A 154 13.44 -8.23 7.78
N SER A 155 13.49 -7.42 8.85
CA SER A 155 13.00 -7.82 10.19
C SER A 155 11.51 -8.13 10.19
N LEU A 156 10.70 -7.34 9.48
CA LEU A 156 9.27 -7.59 9.29
C LEU A 156 9.02 -8.85 8.44
N ALA A 157 9.80 -9.08 7.39
CA ALA A 157 9.73 -10.33 6.62
C ALA A 157 10.10 -11.56 7.47
N ALA A 158 11.11 -11.45 8.34
CA ALA A 158 11.53 -12.50 9.26
C ALA A 158 10.47 -12.79 10.34
N ALA A 159 9.86 -11.74 10.92
CA ALA A 159 8.75 -11.89 11.85
C ALA A 159 7.55 -12.59 11.19
N GLN A 160 7.21 -12.21 9.95
CA GLN A 160 6.16 -12.88 9.18
C GLN A 160 6.53 -14.34 8.84
N ALA A 161 7.81 -14.64 8.59
CA ALA A 161 8.30 -15.99 8.35
C ALA A 161 8.10 -16.90 9.58
N ALA A 162 8.43 -16.40 10.78
CA ALA A 162 8.21 -17.10 12.04
C ALA A 162 6.71 -17.31 12.35
N GLU A 163 5.85 -16.37 11.95
CA GLU A 163 4.39 -16.52 12.11
C GLU A 163 3.82 -17.62 11.20
N PHE A 164 4.32 -17.82 9.98
CA PHE A 164 3.93 -18.96 9.12
C PHE A 164 4.27 -20.34 9.75
N GLU A 165 5.23 -20.42 10.67
CA GLU A 165 5.56 -21.65 11.38
C GLU A 165 4.53 -21.97 12.47
N ARG A 166 3.92 -20.95 13.07
CA ARG A 166 2.85 -21.07 14.07
C ARG A 166 1.52 -21.53 13.46
N TRP A 167 1.34 -21.36 12.14
CA TRP A 167 0.11 -21.74 11.45
C TRP A 167 -0.03 -23.26 11.33
N ARG A 168 -0.93 -23.83 12.14
CA ARG A 168 -1.25 -25.28 12.14
C ARG A 168 -2.05 -25.73 10.91
N ARG A 169 -2.90 -24.85 10.36
CA ARG A 169 -3.72 -25.07 9.16
C ARG A 169 -3.68 -23.80 8.29
N PRO A 170 -2.56 -23.55 7.59
CA PRO A 170 -2.38 -22.34 6.82
C PRO A 170 -3.34 -22.33 5.61
N GLN A 171 -4.11 -21.26 5.48
CA GLN A 171 -5.06 -21.10 4.39
C GLN A 171 -4.33 -20.62 3.11
N PRO A 172 -4.49 -21.27 1.94
CA PRO A 172 -3.79 -20.89 0.71
C PRO A 172 -3.98 -19.43 0.32
N LEU A 173 -5.21 -18.93 0.35
CA LEU A 173 -5.51 -17.54 -0.04
C LEU A 173 -4.88 -16.52 0.91
N VAL A 174 -4.90 -16.78 2.23
CA VAL A 174 -4.30 -15.88 3.23
C VAL A 174 -2.78 -15.86 3.07
N SER A 175 -2.17 -17.03 2.90
CA SER A 175 -0.72 -17.16 2.66
C SER A 175 -0.28 -16.41 1.41
N LEU A 176 -1.01 -16.56 0.31
CA LEU A 176 -0.81 -15.80 -0.93
C LEU A 176 -0.93 -14.29 -0.71
N GLN A 177 -1.99 -13.80 -0.06
CA GLN A 177 -2.19 -12.37 0.18
C GLN A 177 -1.11 -11.74 1.08
N VAL A 178 -0.59 -12.49 2.06
CA VAL A 178 0.52 -12.04 2.92
C VAL A 178 1.82 -11.94 2.12
N CYS A 179 2.17 -12.98 1.36
CA CYS A 179 3.37 -12.95 0.50
C CYS A 179 3.26 -11.94 -0.65
N GLU A 180 2.05 -11.69 -1.18
CA GLU A 180 1.82 -10.65 -2.19
C GLU A 180 2.14 -9.24 -1.69
N ARG A 181 1.81 -8.93 -0.43
CA ARG A 181 2.14 -7.63 0.20
C ARG A 181 3.64 -7.48 0.43
N LEU A 182 4.29 -8.52 0.96
CA LEU A 182 5.75 -8.56 1.09
C LEU A 182 6.43 -8.38 -0.28
N ALA A 183 5.97 -9.09 -1.31
CA ALA A 183 6.49 -8.92 -2.67
C ALA A 183 6.26 -7.51 -3.23
N ALA A 184 5.11 -6.88 -2.92
CA ALA A 184 4.82 -5.50 -3.32
C ALA A 184 5.68 -4.48 -2.56
N ALA A 185 6.11 -4.79 -1.32
CA ALA A 185 7.13 -4.06 -0.58
C ALA A 185 8.57 -4.29 -1.11
N GLY A 186 8.74 -5.16 -2.11
CA GLY A 186 10.03 -5.51 -2.71
C GLY A 186 10.82 -6.59 -1.94
N LEU A 187 10.15 -7.36 -1.08
CA LEU A 187 10.71 -8.43 -0.24
C LEU A 187 10.42 -9.82 -0.84
N GLY A 188 11.11 -10.85 -0.34
CA GLY A 188 10.88 -12.23 -0.78
C GLY A 188 11.76 -13.28 -0.09
N GLY A 189 12.05 -14.37 -0.79
CA GLY A 189 12.97 -15.41 -0.32
C GLY A 189 12.42 -16.21 0.87
N ALA A 190 13.06 -16.09 2.03
CA ALA A 190 12.84 -16.97 3.19
C ALA A 190 11.36 -17.00 3.65
N ALA A 191 10.68 -15.86 3.70
CA ALA A 191 9.27 -15.80 4.09
C ALA A 191 8.37 -16.60 3.13
N PHE A 192 8.66 -16.60 1.83
CA PHE A 192 7.85 -17.31 0.83
C PHE A 192 8.13 -18.82 0.87
N ALA A 193 9.39 -19.21 1.13
CA ALA A 193 9.75 -20.59 1.37
C ALA A 193 9.07 -21.16 2.63
N ARG A 194 9.03 -20.40 3.74
CA ARG A 194 8.33 -20.80 4.98
C ARG A 194 6.82 -20.88 4.78
N ALA A 195 6.22 -19.94 4.05
CA ALA A 195 4.81 -19.99 3.68
C ALA A 195 4.45 -21.20 2.79
N ALA A 196 5.26 -21.49 1.77
CA ALA A 196 5.09 -22.67 0.92
C ALA A 196 5.20 -23.98 1.72
N ALA A 197 6.23 -24.10 2.57
CA ALA A 197 6.40 -25.25 3.45
C ALA A 197 5.25 -25.40 4.46
N ALA A 198 4.66 -24.29 4.93
CA ALA A 198 3.47 -24.32 5.76
C ALA A 198 2.28 -24.90 4.99
N LEU A 199 2.00 -24.41 3.78
CA LEU A 199 0.92 -24.93 2.94
C LEU A 199 1.06 -26.43 2.65
N GLU A 200 2.29 -26.90 2.40
CA GLU A 200 2.59 -28.33 2.16
C GLU A 200 2.33 -29.20 3.39
N ARG A 201 2.64 -28.71 4.62
CA ARG A 201 2.19 -29.37 5.87
C ARG A 201 0.66 -29.45 5.98
N GLY A 202 -0.05 -28.53 5.33
CA GLY A 202 -1.52 -28.54 5.21
C GLY A 202 -2.08 -29.57 4.22
N GLY A 203 -1.24 -30.29 3.47
CA GLY A 203 -1.63 -31.39 2.59
C GLY A 203 -1.46 -31.12 1.08
N ALA A 204 -1.47 -32.19 0.29
CA ALA A 204 -1.17 -32.16 -1.15
C ALA A 204 -2.08 -31.24 -1.98
N ALA A 205 -3.32 -30.98 -1.51
CA ALA A 205 -4.26 -30.05 -2.14
C ALA A 205 -3.71 -28.61 -2.30
N HIS A 206 -2.69 -28.23 -1.51
CA HIS A 206 -2.09 -26.90 -1.56
C HIS A 206 -0.83 -26.80 -2.42
N ALA A 207 -0.37 -27.88 -3.06
CA ALA A 207 0.90 -27.92 -3.80
C ALA A 207 1.01 -26.81 -4.89
N ALA A 208 -0.09 -26.54 -5.62
CA ALA A 208 -0.12 -25.47 -6.61
C ALA A 208 0.03 -24.06 -5.99
N ALA A 209 -0.51 -23.83 -4.80
CA ALA A 209 -0.35 -22.58 -4.07
C ALA A 209 1.06 -22.43 -3.49
N ALA A 210 1.65 -23.51 -2.97
CA ALA A 210 3.04 -23.54 -2.52
C ALA A 210 4.04 -23.28 -3.66
N ALA A 211 3.83 -23.88 -4.84
CA ALA A 211 4.60 -23.57 -6.06
C ALA A 211 4.44 -22.10 -6.49
N SER A 212 3.22 -21.56 -6.46
CA SER A 212 2.94 -20.16 -6.78
C SER A 212 3.68 -19.17 -5.86
N LEU A 213 3.83 -19.51 -4.57
CA LEU A 213 4.60 -18.71 -3.61
C LEU A 213 6.10 -18.70 -3.91
N ARG A 214 6.67 -19.84 -4.33
CA ARG A 214 8.11 -19.94 -4.67
C ARG A 214 8.49 -19.11 -5.88
N GLY A 215 7.59 -18.97 -6.86
CA GLY A 215 7.79 -18.13 -8.04
C GLY A 215 7.39 -16.65 -7.89
N LEU A 216 6.92 -16.24 -6.69
CA LEU A 216 6.41 -14.90 -6.46
C LEU A 216 7.53 -13.87 -6.37
N SER A 217 7.38 -12.76 -7.08
CA SER A 217 8.32 -11.63 -7.09
C SER A 217 7.59 -10.30 -7.23
N PHE A 218 8.26 -9.17 -6.98
CA PHE A 218 7.70 -7.83 -7.18
C PHE A 218 7.05 -7.64 -8.56
N GLY A 219 7.73 -8.09 -9.62
CA GLY A 219 7.25 -7.98 -11.00
C GLY A 219 6.12 -8.96 -11.37
N SER A 220 5.70 -9.83 -10.44
CA SER A 220 4.58 -10.73 -10.68
C SER A 220 3.25 -9.96 -10.73
N PRO A 221 2.24 -10.39 -11.51
CA PRO A 221 0.97 -9.67 -11.61
C PRO A 221 0.18 -9.53 -10.29
N ARG A 222 0.37 -10.42 -9.31
CA ARG A 222 -0.40 -10.42 -8.05
C ARG A 222 0.07 -9.33 -7.06
N PRO A 223 1.37 -9.16 -6.79
CA PRO A 223 1.89 -8.01 -6.02
C PRO A 223 1.56 -6.65 -6.66
N LEU A 224 1.70 -6.53 -7.99
CA LEU A 224 1.34 -5.30 -8.71
C LEU A 224 -0.14 -4.92 -8.55
N ARG A 225 -1.06 -5.89 -8.38
CA ARG A 225 -2.47 -5.61 -8.07
C ARG A 225 -2.66 -4.94 -6.70
N TRP A 226 -1.76 -5.09 -5.73
CA TRP A 226 -1.84 -4.36 -4.46
C TRP A 226 -1.48 -2.89 -4.63
N LEU A 227 -0.42 -2.60 -5.39
CA LEU A 227 -0.07 -1.23 -5.78
C LEU A 227 -1.21 -0.59 -6.60
N TRP A 228 -1.78 -1.30 -7.57
CA TRP A 228 -2.95 -0.82 -8.33
C TRP A 228 -4.17 -0.56 -7.44
N ARG A 229 -4.51 -1.48 -6.53
CA ARG A 229 -5.61 -1.27 -5.55
C ARG A 229 -5.36 -0.04 -4.68
N ARG A 230 -4.11 0.20 -4.26
CA ARG A 230 -3.75 1.41 -3.51
C ARG A 230 -3.93 2.65 -4.37
N ALA A 231 -3.39 2.67 -5.60
CA ALA A 231 -3.54 3.79 -6.53
C ALA A 231 -5.02 4.11 -6.84
N ALA A 232 -5.87 3.10 -7.00
CA ALA A 232 -7.30 3.27 -7.27
C ALA A 232 -8.10 3.78 -6.05
N ALA A 233 -7.58 3.62 -4.84
CA ALA A 233 -8.18 4.09 -3.59
C ALA A 233 -7.65 5.47 -3.14
N LEU A 234 -6.58 5.98 -3.75
CA LEU A 234 -6.07 7.33 -3.49
C LEU A 234 -6.93 8.37 -4.21
N PRO A 235 -7.15 9.55 -3.60
CA PRO A 235 -7.69 10.69 -4.35
C PRO A 235 -6.73 11.08 -5.47
N LYS A 236 -7.27 11.76 -6.50
CA LYS A 236 -6.43 12.39 -7.53
C LYS A 236 -5.74 13.61 -6.91
N GLU A 237 -4.49 13.42 -6.50
CA GLU A 237 -3.64 14.48 -5.96
C GLU A 237 -3.36 15.52 -7.06
N ALA A 238 -3.50 16.80 -6.68
CA ALA A 238 -3.03 17.93 -7.49
C ALA A 238 -1.50 17.87 -7.61
N PRO A 239 -0.90 18.44 -8.68
CA PRO A 239 0.55 18.58 -8.78
C PRO A 239 1.14 19.30 -7.55
N PRO A 240 2.35 18.94 -7.11
CA PRO A 240 3.06 19.67 -6.06
C PRO A 240 3.27 21.13 -6.49
N ARG A 241 3.47 22.02 -5.51
CA ARG A 241 3.75 23.43 -5.79
C ARG A 241 5.05 23.53 -6.59
N ASP A 242 5.08 24.47 -7.52
CA ASP A 242 6.18 24.69 -8.47
C ASP A 242 7.58 24.64 -7.83
N ALA A 243 7.79 25.36 -6.72
CA ALA A 243 9.08 25.37 -6.02
C ALA A 243 9.46 24.01 -5.40
N ASP A 244 8.49 23.25 -4.90
CA ASP A 244 8.73 21.91 -4.34
C ASP A 244 9.04 20.92 -5.47
N ALA A 245 8.34 21.04 -6.61
CA ALA A 245 8.55 20.24 -7.81
C ALA A 245 9.94 20.48 -8.43
N ASP A 246 10.33 21.75 -8.57
CA ASP A 246 11.61 22.15 -9.17
C ASP A 246 12.78 21.72 -8.27
N ALA A 247 12.63 21.81 -6.94
CA ALA A 247 13.61 21.28 -5.99
C ALA A 247 13.75 19.75 -6.06
N ALA A 248 12.62 19.02 -6.16
CA ALA A 248 12.64 17.56 -6.31
C ALA A 248 13.28 17.11 -7.63
N LEU A 249 12.99 17.81 -8.74
CA LEU A 249 13.59 17.54 -10.05
C LEU A 249 15.09 17.85 -10.07
N ALA A 250 15.52 18.97 -9.48
CA ALA A 250 16.93 19.32 -9.37
C ALA A 250 17.72 18.29 -8.56
N LEU A 251 17.17 17.84 -7.41
CA LEU A 251 17.76 16.78 -6.59
C LEU A 251 17.85 15.43 -7.32
N ALA A 252 16.84 15.10 -8.13
CA ALA A 252 16.82 13.86 -8.90
C ALA A 252 17.82 13.90 -10.08
N LEU A 253 17.81 14.96 -10.89
CA LEU A 253 18.71 15.12 -12.04
C LEU A 253 20.18 15.28 -11.62
N GLY A 254 20.44 16.07 -10.57
CA GLY A 254 21.80 16.26 -10.05
C GLY A 254 22.34 15.09 -9.23
N GLY A 255 21.52 14.07 -8.96
CA GLY A 255 21.87 12.98 -8.06
C GLY A 255 22.56 11.77 -8.71
N PHE A 256 22.50 11.61 -10.04
CA PHE A 256 23.02 10.44 -10.75
C PHE A 256 24.55 10.31 -10.62
N ASP A 257 25.04 9.09 -10.35
CA ASP A 257 26.46 8.82 -10.12
C ASP A 257 27.33 9.10 -11.37
N ASP A 258 26.79 8.83 -12.56
CA ASP A 258 27.40 9.23 -13.83
C ASP A 258 26.41 10.05 -14.68
N PRO A 259 26.43 11.39 -14.57
CA PRO A 259 25.53 12.28 -15.32
C PRO A 259 25.87 12.36 -16.81
N ARG A 260 26.73 11.49 -17.36
CA ARG A 260 27.00 11.37 -18.80
C ARG A 260 26.24 10.21 -19.45
N LEU A 261 25.69 9.27 -18.66
CA LEU A 261 24.92 8.12 -19.17
C LEU A 261 23.56 8.57 -19.71
N PRO A 262 23.13 8.19 -20.92
CA PRO A 262 21.91 8.70 -21.54
C PRO A 262 20.67 8.63 -20.63
N LEU A 263 19.83 9.67 -20.65
CA LEU A 263 18.68 9.78 -19.75
C LEU A 263 17.40 9.20 -20.40
N VAL A 264 16.64 8.41 -19.64
CA VAL A 264 15.27 8.00 -20.01
C VAL A 264 14.30 8.50 -18.96
N LEU A 265 13.25 9.19 -19.40
CA LEU A 265 12.16 9.68 -18.56
C LEU A 265 10.98 8.70 -18.55
N ASP A 266 10.26 8.59 -17.44
CA ASP A 266 8.94 7.93 -17.37
C ASP A 266 7.92 8.92 -16.80
N LEU A 267 7.04 9.42 -17.67
CA LEU A 267 6.10 10.50 -17.37
C LEU A 267 4.75 9.91 -16.96
N GLY A 268 4.39 10.09 -15.69
CA GLY A 268 3.31 9.34 -15.04
C GLY A 268 3.76 7.96 -14.58
N CYS A 269 4.98 7.85 -14.04
CA CYS A 269 5.61 6.57 -13.68
C CYS A 269 4.84 5.75 -12.63
N GLY A 270 3.81 6.30 -11.99
CA GLY A 270 3.09 5.65 -10.90
C GLY A 270 4.04 5.30 -9.76
N PHE A 271 3.90 4.09 -9.24
CA PHE A 271 4.82 3.50 -8.24
C PHE A 271 6.21 3.11 -8.81
N GLY A 272 6.58 3.60 -10.00
CA GLY A 272 7.88 3.38 -10.63
C GLY A 272 8.14 1.95 -11.09
N THR A 273 7.11 1.09 -11.16
CA THR A 273 7.25 -0.37 -11.34
C THR A 273 8.03 -0.76 -12.60
N SER A 274 7.85 -0.01 -13.70
CA SER A 274 8.59 -0.23 -14.95
C SER A 274 10.06 0.14 -14.80
N LEU A 275 10.37 1.35 -14.31
CA LEU A 275 11.75 1.80 -14.10
C LEU A 275 12.49 0.97 -13.05
N LEU A 276 11.83 0.58 -11.95
CA LEU A 276 12.39 -0.32 -10.93
C LEU A 276 12.68 -1.72 -11.47
N SER A 277 11.96 -2.17 -12.51
CA SER A 277 12.25 -3.44 -13.18
C SER A 277 13.40 -3.30 -14.17
N LEU A 278 13.50 -2.16 -14.86
CA LEU A 278 14.57 -1.82 -15.82
C LEU A 278 15.91 -1.45 -15.14
N SER A 279 15.88 -0.94 -13.91
CA SER A 279 17.08 -0.52 -13.16
C SER A 279 17.90 -1.69 -12.60
N ARG A 280 17.30 -2.88 -12.52
CA ARG A 280 17.97 -4.08 -12.04
C ARG A 280 18.82 -4.67 -13.17
N PRO A 281 20.03 -5.21 -12.86
CA PRO A 281 20.83 -5.90 -13.86
C PRO A 281 20.02 -7.02 -14.52
N ALA A 282 19.94 -6.97 -15.84
CA ALA A 282 18.88 -7.62 -16.60
C ALA A 282 18.93 -9.16 -16.50
N GLY A 283 17.80 -9.75 -16.11
CA GLY A 283 17.41 -11.05 -16.66
C GLY A 283 17.05 -10.89 -18.15
N PRO A 284 16.82 -11.97 -18.90
CA PRO A 284 16.67 -11.93 -20.38
C PRO A 284 15.44 -11.17 -20.93
N VAL A 285 14.65 -10.49 -20.08
CA VAL A 285 13.44 -9.75 -20.45
C VAL A 285 13.71 -8.25 -20.30
N GLY A 286 13.89 -7.54 -21.43
CA GLY A 286 14.14 -6.09 -21.45
C GLY A 286 15.21 -5.63 -22.45
N ALA A 287 15.96 -6.55 -23.05
CA ALA A 287 16.98 -6.25 -24.06
C ALA A 287 16.38 -5.52 -25.28
N GLY A 288 16.68 -4.22 -25.41
CA GLY A 288 16.34 -3.40 -26.59
C GLY A 288 15.38 -2.24 -26.35
N LEU A 289 14.70 -2.14 -25.20
CA LEU A 289 13.81 -1.00 -24.90
C LEU A 289 14.56 0.23 -24.36
N VAL A 290 15.71 0.01 -23.71
CA VAL A 290 16.48 1.01 -22.98
C VAL A 290 17.97 0.74 -23.19
N PRO A 291 18.85 1.77 -23.29
CA PRO A 291 20.29 1.55 -23.38
C PRO A 291 20.83 0.76 -22.18
N PRO A 292 21.78 -0.18 -22.36
CA PRO A 292 22.26 -1.07 -21.29
C PRO A 292 22.99 -0.34 -20.15
N ARG A 293 23.35 0.94 -20.34
CA ARG A 293 23.77 1.87 -19.29
C ARG A 293 23.10 3.22 -19.55
N CYS A 294 22.20 3.60 -18.65
CA CYS A 294 21.42 4.83 -18.73
C CYS A 294 21.10 5.33 -17.32
N ASN A 295 20.68 6.59 -17.25
CA ASN A 295 20.01 7.15 -16.09
C ASN A 295 18.50 7.08 -16.33
N LEU A 296 17.72 6.74 -15.31
CA LEU A 296 16.27 6.60 -15.33
C LEU A 296 15.65 7.63 -14.37
N LEU A 297 14.75 8.47 -14.87
CA LEU A 297 14.00 9.43 -14.05
C LEU A 297 12.49 9.20 -14.19
N GLY A 298 11.87 8.71 -13.12
CA GLY A 298 10.41 8.62 -13.02
C GLY A 298 9.81 9.92 -12.48
N CYS A 299 8.71 10.37 -13.07
CA CYS A 299 7.95 11.52 -12.61
C CYS A 299 6.46 11.14 -12.48
N ASP A 300 5.84 11.49 -11.36
CA ASP A 300 4.40 11.38 -11.13
C ASP A 300 3.96 12.56 -10.24
N SER A 301 2.72 13.05 -10.35
CA SER A 301 2.24 14.13 -9.48
C SER A 301 2.05 13.70 -8.03
N SER A 302 2.02 12.39 -7.76
CA SER A 302 1.77 11.85 -6.44
C SER A 302 3.06 11.63 -5.66
N ALA A 303 3.22 12.43 -4.60
CA ALA A 303 4.36 12.34 -3.70
C ALA A 303 4.47 10.92 -3.10
N LEU A 304 3.36 10.31 -2.69
CA LEU A 304 3.33 8.96 -2.13
C LEU A 304 3.90 7.90 -3.09
N LYS A 305 3.54 7.95 -4.38
CA LYS A 305 4.04 6.97 -5.35
C LYS A 305 5.53 7.14 -5.62
N THR A 306 6.00 8.40 -5.71
CA THR A 306 7.42 8.71 -5.92
C THR A 306 8.26 8.43 -4.68
N ALA A 307 7.71 8.58 -3.47
CA ALA A 307 8.34 8.17 -2.22
C ALA A 307 8.54 6.65 -2.18
N PHE A 308 7.48 5.86 -2.45
CA PHE A 308 7.58 4.39 -2.60
C PHE A 308 8.68 3.98 -3.58
N ALA A 309 8.72 4.61 -4.76
CA ALA A 309 9.68 4.26 -5.80
C ALA A 309 11.11 4.62 -5.41
N THR A 310 11.31 5.81 -4.80
CA THR A 310 12.60 6.26 -4.25
C THR A 310 13.10 5.31 -3.16
N GLY A 311 12.24 4.99 -2.18
CA GLY A 311 12.57 4.07 -1.10
C GLY A 311 12.96 2.69 -1.64
N THR A 312 12.22 2.19 -2.63
CA THR A 312 12.50 0.88 -3.25
C THR A 312 13.80 0.87 -4.05
N ALA A 313 14.10 1.93 -4.80
CA ALA A 313 15.38 2.07 -5.51
C ALA A 313 16.59 2.17 -4.55
N SER A 314 16.41 2.83 -3.40
CA SER A 314 17.42 2.88 -2.33
C SER A 314 17.68 1.49 -1.74
N ARG A 315 16.62 0.78 -1.28
CA ARG A 315 16.72 -0.60 -0.73
C ARG A 315 17.27 -1.62 -1.73
N TRP A 316 17.09 -1.40 -3.03
CA TRP A 316 17.62 -2.29 -4.09
C TRP A 316 19.00 -1.89 -4.61
N GLY A 317 19.61 -0.82 -4.08
CA GLY A 317 20.92 -0.33 -4.53
C GLY A 317 20.92 0.26 -5.93
N THR A 318 19.75 0.61 -6.50
CA THR A 318 19.63 1.19 -7.85
C THR A 318 19.44 2.70 -7.85
N ALA A 319 19.40 3.36 -6.67
CA ALA A 319 19.22 4.82 -6.58
C ALA A 319 20.26 5.63 -7.37
N ALA A 320 21.48 5.11 -7.52
CA ALA A 320 22.56 5.67 -8.34
C ALA A 320 22.15 5.96 -9.80
N THR A 321 21.29 5.12 -10.39
CA THR A 321 20.88 5.17 -11.80
C THR A 321 19.38 5.28 -12.00
N ALA A 322 18.55 5.04 -10.98
CA ALA A 322 17.10 5.16 -11.04
C ALA A 322 16.58 6.06 -9.92
N ARG A 323 16.05 7.23 -10.30
CA ARG A 323 15.54 8.25 -9.39
C ARG A 323 14.12 8.65 -9.73
N PHE A 324 13.43 9.24 -8.77
CA PHE A 324 12.03 9.63 -8.87
C PHE A 324 11.81 11.02 -8.29
N ALA A 325 10.93 11.80 -8.89
CA ALA A 325 10.58 13.15 -8.45
C ALA A 325 9.06 13.35 -8.53
N SER A 326 8.50 14.03 -7.52
CA SER A 326 7.10 14.47 -7.57
C SER A 326 7.01 15.76 -8.37
N ALA A 327 6.38 15.73 -9.54
CA ALA A 327 6.20 16.89 -10.42
C ALA A 327 5.12 16.61 -11.50
N SER A 328 4.75 17.63 -12.30
CA SER A 328 4.03 17.42 -13.56
C SER A 328 4.97 16.90 -14.65
N ALA A 329 4.43 16.27 -15.69
CA ALA A 329 5.26 15.83 -16.81
C ALA A 329 5.85 17.01 -17.58
N GLU A 330 5.11 18.11 -17.73
CA GLU A 330 5.58 19.33 -18.37
C GLU A 330 6.79 19.92 -17.63
N ARG A 331 6.77 19.98 -16.29
CA ARG A 331 7.91 20.43 -15.47
C ARG A 331 9.09 19.47 -15.57
N CYS A 332 8.85 18.16 -15.50
CA CYS A 332 9.91 17.15 -15.65
C CYS A 332 10.62 17.25 -17.01
N LEU A 333 9.85 17.39 -18.09
CA LEU A 333 10.39 17.55 -19.44
C LEU A 333 11.16 18.87 -19.61
N ALA A 334 10.65 19.97 -19.05
CA ALA A 334 11.33 21.28 -19.07
C ALA A 334 12.62 21.27 -18.24
N ALA A 335 12.64 20.61 -17.07
CA ALA A 335 13.84 20.44 -16.27
C ALA A 335 14.88 19.57 -16.99
N ALA A 336 14.48 18.42 -17.54
CA ALA A 336 15.38 17.56 -18.31
C ALA A 336 15.97 18.29 -19.54
N ALA A 337 15.16 19.10 -20.26
CA ALA A 337 15.61 19.84 -21.43
C ALA A 337 16.50 21.07 -21.11
N SER A 338 16.33 21.69 -19.94
CA SER A 338 17.16 22.84 -19.50
C SER A 338 18.41 22.44 -18.72
N SER A 339 18.44 21.20 -18.21
CA SER A 339 19.56 20.67 -17.44
C SER A 339 20.82 20.38 -18.29
N SER A 340 21.99 20.45 -17.66
CA SER A 340 23.26 19.99 -18.23
C SER A 340 23.45 18.47 -18.17
N THR A 341 22.42 17.74 -17.73
CA THR A 341 22.36 16.28 -17.62
C THR A 341 22.32 15.65 -19.04
N PRO A 342 22.51 14.34 -19.19
CA PRO A 342 22.96 13.72 -20.43
C PRO A 342 21.85 13.61 -21.47
N ARG A 343 22.26 13.42 -22.73
CA ARG A 343 21.36 13.29 -23.89
C ARG A 343 20.15 12.42 -23.57
N LEU A 344 18.97 13.02 -23.69
CA LEU A 344 17.68 12.35 -23.59
C LEU A 344 17.61 11.25 -24.66
N ALA A 345 17.62 10.00 -24.24
CA ALA A 345 17.56 8.81 -25.10
C ALA A 345 16.14 8.29 -25.29
N GLY A 346 15.22 8.59 -24.37
CA GLY A 346 13.84 8.14 -24.46
C GLY A 346 12.92 8.83 -23.47
N VAL A 347 11.64 8.85 -23.83
CA VAL A 347 10.54 9.29 -22.96
C VAL A 347 9.48 8.20 -23.01
N LEU A 348 9.19 7.62 -21.86
CA LEU A 348 8.12 6.65 -21.66
C LEU A 348 6.86 7.40 -21.18
N VAL A 349 5.72 7.03 -21.77
CA VAL A 349 4.39 7.49 -21.38
C VAL A 349 3.52 6.25 -21.29
N GLN A 350 3.32 5.73 -20.09
CA GLN A 350 2.67 4.44 -19.85
C GLN A 350 1.31 4.66 -19.17
N PHE A 351 0.24 4.21 -19.83
CA PHE A 351 -1.13 4.25 -19.31
C PHE A 351 -1.56 5.60 -18.69
N PRO A 352 -1.40 6.72 -19.44
CA PRO A 352 -1.79 8.04 -18.93
C PRO A 352 -3.26 8.04 -18.52
N THR A 353 -3.59 8.72 -17.43
CA THR A 353 -5.00 8.84 -17.00
C THR A 353 -5.78 9.55 -18.12
N PRO A 354 -6.81 8.90 -18.70
CA PRO A 354 -7.58 9.54 -19.75
C PRO A 354 -8.35 10.73 -19.18
N TYR A 355 -8.52 11.77 -20.01
CA TYR A 355 -9.41 12.88 -19.69
C TYR A 355 -10.87 12.43 -19.67
N ARG A 356 -11.70 13.15 -18.91
CA ARG A 356 -13.15 13.04 -18.96
C ARG A 356 -13.64 13.19 -20.40
N ALA A 357 -14.54 12.31 -20.82
CA ALA A 357 -15.16 12.42 -22.13
C ALA A 357 -16.33 13.41 -22.05
N PRO A 358 -16.49 14.35 -23.01
CA PRO A 358 -17.69 15.18 -23.07
C PRO A 358 -18.95 14.29 -23.15
N GLY A 359 -19.88 14.46 -22.22
CA GLY A 359 -21.09 13.63 -22.11
C GLY A 359 -20.87 12.20 -21.59
N GLY A 360 -19.65 11.83 -21.18
CA GLY A 360 -19.37 10.50 -20.63
C GLY A 360 -19.72 10.36 -19.15
N GLY A 361 -20.10 9.15 -18.74
CA GLY A 361 -20.33 8.79 -17.32
C GLY A 361 -19.05 8.71 -16.47
N ASN A 362 -17.93 9.25 -16.94
CA ASN A 362 -16.59 9.15 -16.33
C ASN A 362 -16.23 10.41 -15.51
N ALA A 363 -17.18 10.87 -14.67
CA ALA A 363 -17.06 12.10 -13.88
C ALA A 363 -15.97 12.07 -12.78
N GLN A 364 -15.32 10.94 -12.55
CA GLN A 364 -14.13 10.77 -11.71
C GLN A 364 -12.81 11.09 -12.42
N LEU A 365 -12.85 11.32 -13.74
CA LEU A 365 -11.67 11.66 -14.54
C LEU A 365 -11.50 13.19 -14.63
N PRO A 366 -10.23 13.65 -14.74
CA PRO A 366 -9.91 15.06 -14.83
C PRO A 366 -10.48 15.68 -16.10
N THR A 367 -10.93 16.93 -16.05
CA THR A 367 -11.28 17.70 -17.23
C THR A 367 -10.02 18.19 -17.97
N ARG A 368 -10.22 18.81 -19.13
CA ARG A 368 -9.13 19.43 -19.90
C ARG A 368 -8.57 20.67 -19.21
N GLU A 369 -9.44 21.44 -18.56
CA GLU A 369 -9.10 22.65 -17.82
C GLU A 369 -8.36 22.32 -16.50
N GLU A 370 -8.68 21.18 -15.88
CA GLU A 370 -8.04 20.71 -14.64
C GLU A 370 -6.57 20.25 -14.84
N GLY A 371 -6.14 19.99 -16.08
CA GLY A 371 -4.72 19.80 -16.42
C GLY A 371 -4.01 18.64 -15.72
N TYR A 372 -4.37 17.39 -16.03
CA TYR A 372 -3.79 16.22 -15.36
C TYR A 372 -2.63 15.56 -16.11
N MET A 373 -1.42 15.65 -15.54
CA MET A 373 -0.15 15.03 -15.93
C MET A 373 0.38 15.26 -17.35
N LEU A 374 -0.41 15.12 -18.41
CA LEU A 374 0.03 15.18 -19.82
C LEU A 374 -1.00 15.95 -20.64
N TRP A 375 -1.06 17.27 -20.44
CA TRP A 375 -2.00 18.17 -21.09
C TRP A 375 -1.38 18.87 -22.31
N ARG A 376 -0.13 19.32 -22.16
CA ARG A 376 0.57 20.16 -23.15
C ARG A 376 2.01 19.71 -23.39
N VAL A 377 2.22 18.41 -23.47
CA VAL A 377 3.39 17.91 -24.20
C VAL A 377 3.13 18.15 -25.69
N GLU A 378 3.46 19.34 -26.16
CA GLU A 378 3.67 19.59 -27.58
C GLU A 378 4.81 18.68 -28.02
N THR A 379 4.47 17.53 -28.61
CA THR A 379 5.43 16.47 -28.97
C THR A 379 6.39 16.86 -30.09
N ALA A 380 6.33 18.10 -30.59
CA ALA A 380 7.21 18.60 -31.64
C ALA A 380 8.46 19.35 -31.10
N PRO A 381 8.38 20.45 -30.30
CA PRO A 381 9.56 21.28 -30.05
C PRO A 381 10.59 20.61 -29.14
N ALA A 382 10.16 20.02 -28.02
CA ALA A 382 11.05 19.45 -27.00
C ALA A 382 11.75 18.15 -27.45
N ILE A 383 11.14 17.40 -28.38
CA ILE A 383 11.70 16.16 -28.93
C ILE A 383 12.64 16.46 -30.12
N HIS A 384 12.38 17.51 -30.90
CA HIS A 384 13.31 17.95 -31.97
C HIS A 384 14.54 18.70 -31.45
N SER A 385 14.44 19.50 -30.39
CA SER A 385 15.59 20.25 -29.86
C SER A 385 16.63 19.36 -29.18
N THR A 386 16.24 18.18 -28.69
CA THR A 386 17.08 17.28 -27.88
C THR A 386 17.75 16.15 -28.66
N SER A 387 17.39 15.92 -29.92
CA SER A 387 17.89 14.77 -30.70
C SER A 387 18.15 15.08 -32.18
N PRO A 388 19.42 15.33 -32.58
CA PRO A 388 19.76 15.53 -33.99
C PRO A 388 19.65 14.28 -34.88
N ARG A 389 19.48 13.07 -34.31
CA ARG A 389 19.54 11.78 -35.05
C ARG A 389 18.66 10.63 -34.50
N GLY A 390 17.86 10.84 -33.45
CA GLY A 390 17.02 9.78 -32.87
C GLY A 390 15.60 9.77 -33.46
N GLY A 391 15.25 8.74 -34.21
CA GLY A 391 13.91 8.58 -34.77
C GLY A 391 12.85 8.32 -33.71
N SER A 392 11.74 9.07 -33.75
CA SER A 392 10.59 8.92 -32.87
C SER A 392 9.75 7.68 -33.22
N SER A 393 9.99 6.57 -32.52
CA SER A 393 9.21 5.33 -32.64
C SER A 393 8.01 5.33 -31.68
N MET A 394 6.87 5.85 -32.11
CA MET A 394 5.60 5.71 -31.36
C MET A 394 4.99 4.31 -31.61
N ARG A 395 5.36 3.32 -30.80
CA ARG A 395 4.72 1.99 -30.85
C ARG A 395 3.41 1.98 -30.07
N SER A 396 2.30 2.07 -30.80
CA SER A 396 0.98 1.72 -30.29
C SER A 396 0.80 0.20 -30.33
N GLU A 397 1.23 -0.50 -29.27
CA GLU A 397 0.77 -1.88 -29.05
C GLU A 397 -0.66 -1.86 -28.54
N LYS A 398 -1.60 -2.05 -29.46
CA LYS A 398 -3.02 -2.27 -29.15
C LYS A 398 -3.21 -3.63 -28.47
N HIS A 399 -2.99 -3.69 -27.16
CA HIS A 399 -3.49 -4.81 -26.38
C HIS A 399 -5.02 -4.73 -26.26
N PRO A 400 -5.76 -5.78 -26.65
CA PRO A 400 -7.19 -5.85 -26.39
C PRO A 400 -7.44 -6.19 -24.92
N PHE A 401 -8.15 -5.31 -24.23
CA PHE A 401 -8.85 -5.57 -22.97
C PHE A 401 -10.31 -5.16 -23.15
#